data_AF-A0A849ALT0-F1
#
_entry.id   AF-A0A849ALT0-F1
#
_cell.length_a   1.000
_cell.length_b   1.000
_cell.length_c   1.000
_cell.angle_alpha   90.00
_cell.angle_beta   90.00
_cell.angle_gamma   90.00
#
_symmetry.space_group_name_H-M   'P 1'
#
loop_
_entity.id
_entity.type
_entity.pdbx_description
1 polymer ?
#
loop_
_entity_poly.entity_id
_entity_poly.type
_entity_poly.pdbx_seq_one_letter_code
_entity_poly.pdbx_strand_id
1 'polypeptide(L)'
;MLFLLESPGPMARPDDTVGHGSNPSGLISVDNDDPTAEALWHFRSQARLLTDCVHWNAIPWYIPGGKITSADERQALPLLGELLAMLPRLEAVVPMGRVAQRVWTRYSLATATRYVTLPTWHPAARSLNQPGARDHVAMTCKRSAALLAI
;
A
#
# COMPACT_ATOMS: atom_id res chain seq x y z
N MET A 1 3.52 2.15 11.39
CA MET A 1 3.76 2.64 10.01
C MET A 1 2.68 2.15 9.05
N LEU A 2 2.40 2.89 7.97
CA LEU A 2 1.39 2.54 6.97
C LEU A 2 2.04 2.30 5.61
N PHE A 3 1.90 1.09 5.06
CA PHE A 3 2.17 0.82 3.65
C PHE A 3 0.89 1.10 2.85
N LEU A 4 0.93 2.12 1.99
CA LEU A 4 -0.21 2.54 1.19
C LEU A 4 -0.01 2.07 -0.25
N LEU A 5 -0.79 1.08 -0.68
CA LEU A 5 -0.78 0.49 -2.01
C LEU A 5 -1.84 1.15 -2.91
N GLU A 6 -1.94 0.73 -4.17
CA GLU A 6 -2.82 1.36 -5.16
C GLU A 6 -4.31 1.02 -4.98
N SER A 7 -4.68 -0.23 -5.20
CA SER A 7 -6.05 -0.75 -5.12
C SER A 7 -6.02 -2.27 -4.90
N PRO A 8 -7.10 -2.89 -4.39
CA PRO A 8 -7.21 -4.34 -4.29
C PRO A 8 -6.89 -5.05 -5.60
N GLY A 9 -5.97 -6.02 -5.55
CA GLY A 9 -5.78 -6.99 -6.62
C GLY A 9 -6.84 -8.09 -6.61
N PRO A 10 -6.81 -9.03 -7.58
CA PRO A 10 -7.80 -10.11 -7.68
C PRO A 10 -7.97 -10.97 -6.42
N MET A 11 -6.92 -11.13 -5.60
CA MET A 11 -6.97 -11.93 -4.37
C MET A 11 -7.51 -11.16 -3.15
N ALA A 12 -7.69 -9.84 -3.26
CA ALA A 12 -8.24 -8.98 -2.21
C ALA A 12 -9.66 -8.47 -2.52
N ARG A 13 -10.33 -9.07 -3.52
CA ARG A 13 -11.71 -8.71 -3.88
C ARG A 13 -12.71 -9.32 -2.88
N PRO A 14 -13.90 -8.72 -2.70
CA PRO A 14 -14.85 -9.15 -1.67
C PRO A 14 -15.52 -10.51 -1.94
N ASP A 15 -15.54 -11.01 -3.18
CA ASP A 15 -16.20 -12.27 -3.55
C ASP A 15 -15.57 -12.95 -4.78
N ASP A 16 -15.94 -14.20 -5.08
CA ASP A 16 -15.47 -14.93 -6.27
C ASP A 16 -16.29 -14.61 -7.55
N THR A 17 -16.87 -13.40 -7.67
CA THR A 17 -17.73 -13.07 -8.84
C THR A 17 -17.02 -13.12 -10.19
N VAL A 18 -15.68 -13.16 -10.21
CA VAL A 18 -14.87 -13.27 -11.43
C VAL A 18 -14.49 -14.71 -11.78
N GLY A 19 -14.94 -15.71 -11.00
CA GLY A 19 -14.99 -17.12 -11.40
C GLY A 19 -13.64 -17.71 -11.83
N HIS A 20 -12.60 -17.58 -11.00
CA HIS A 20 -11.28 -18.13 -11.29
C HIS A 20 -10.91 -19.32 -10.40
N GLY A 21 -11.85 -19.83 -9.60
CA GLY A 21 -11.60 -20.92 -8.65
C GLY A 21 -10.65 -20.51 -7.52
N SER A 22 -10.36 -19.22 -7.37
CA SER A 22 -9.60 -18.66 -6.27
C SER A 22 -10.55 -18.21 -5.17
N ASN A 23 -10.16 -18.41 -3.90
CA ASN A 23 -10.91 -17.94 -2.74
C ASN A 23 -10.28 -16.63 -2.24
N PRO A 24 -10.71 -15.45 -2.75
CA PRO A 24 -10.12 -14.18 -2.35
C PRO A 24 -10.45 -13.91 -0.88
N SER A 25 -9.53 -13.25 -0.18
CA SER A 25 -9.69 -12.98 1.26
C SER A 25 -10.63 -11.82 1.55
N GLY A 26 -10.96 -10.99 0.56
CA GLY A 26 -11.65 -9.71 0.76
C GLY A 26 -10.81 -8.66 1.49
N LEU A 27 -9.55 -8.97 1.82
CA LEU A 27 -8.68 -8.14 2.63
C LEU A 27 -7.34 -7.90 1.93
N ILE A 28 -6.76 -6.73 2.16
CA ILE A 28 -5.34 -6.52 1.87
C ILE A 28 -4.51 -7.26 2.91
N SER A 29 -3.78 -8.30 2.47
CA SER A 29 -2.90 -9.05 3.35
C SER A 29 -1.61 -9.46 2.63
N VAL A 30 -0.53 -9.55 3.41
CA VAL A 30 0.73 -10.17 2.97
C VAL A 30 0.64 -11.70 2.95
N ASP A 31 -0.42 -12.27 3.52
CA ASP A 31 -0.71 -13.71 3.49
C ASP A 31 -1.59 -14.12 2.29
N ASN A 32 -1.98 -13.17 1.44
CA ASN A 32 -2.70 -13.49 0.22
C ASN A 32 -1.79 -14.29 -0.72
N ASP A 33 -2.34 -15.31 -1.38
CA ASP A 33 -1.63 -16.12 -2.37
C ASP A 33 -1.50 -15.35 -3.70
N ASP A 34 -0.67 -14.30 -3.69
CA ASP A 34 -0.34 -13.53 -4.87
C ASP A 34 1.10 -12.96 -4.83
N PRO A 35 1.73 -12.71 -6.00
CA PRO A 35 3.11 -12.24 -6.06
C PRO A 35 3.37 -10.88 -5.42
N THR A 36 2.34 -10.03 -5.28
CA THR A 36 2.48 -8.70 -4.66
C THR A 36 2.59 -8.83 -3.15
N ALA A 37 1.74 -9.67 -2.55
CA ALA A 37 1.77 -10.02 -1.14
C ALA A 37 3.10 -10.69 -0.76
N GLU A 38 3.55 -11.68 -1.55
CA GLU A 38 4.83 -12.36 -1.38
C GLU A 38 6.03 -11.38 -1.43
N ALA A 39 6.08 -10.51 -2.44
CA ALA A 39 7.16 -9.54 -2.55
C ALA A 39 7.20 -8.59 -1.34
N LEU A 40 6.03 -8.11 -0.89
CA LEU A 40 5.95 -7.22 0.26
C LEU A 40 6.34 -7.94 1.56
N TRP A 41 5.93 -9.20 1.73
CA TRP A 41 6.38 -10.06 2.83
C TRP A 41 7.91 -10.16 2.87
N HIS A 42 8.56 -10.42 1.73
CA HIS A 42 10.01 -10.53 1.66
C HIS A 42 10.72 -9.21 2.02
N PHE A 43 10.32 -8.08 1.43
CA PHE A 43 10.96 -6.80 1.73
C PHE A 43 10.80 -6.40 3.20
N ARG A 44 9.61 -6.63 3.77
CA ARG A 44 9.34 -6.38 5.20
C ARG A 44 10.15 -7.30 6.10
N SER A 45 10.20 -8.59 5.79
CA SER A 45 10.96 -9.58 6.54
C SER A 45 12.45 -9.24 6.58
N GLN A 46 13.03 -8.89 5.44
CA GLN A 46 14.43 -8.47 5.33
C GLN A 46 14.74 -7.19 6.11
N ALA A 47 13.75 -6.30 6.25
CA ALA A 47 13.86 -5.08 7.05
C ALA A 47 13.45 -5.25 8.51
N ARG A 48 13.06 -6.47 8.95
CA ARG A 48 12.51 -6.75 10.29
C ARG A 48 11.24 -5.96 10.63
N LEU A 49 10.43 -5.62 9.61
CA LEU A 49 9.17 -4.90 9.72
C LEU A 49 7.96 -5.84 9.79
N LEU A 50 7.99 -6.81 10.71
CA LEU A 50 6.97 -7.85 10.81
C LEU A 50 5.77 -7.41 11.66
N THR A 51 6.06 -6.76 12.78
CA THR A 51 5.08 -6.10 13.66
C THR A 51 5.08 -4.58 13.37
N ASP A 52 4.09 -3.83 13.83
CA ASP A 52 4.06 -2.34 13.74
C ASP A 52 3.82 -1.73 12.34
N CYS A 53 3.29 -2.54 11.42
CA CYS A 53 2.94 -2.13 10.07
C CYS A 53 1.46 -2.42 9.76
N VAL A 54 0.77 -1.45 9.16
CA VAL A 54 -0.57 -1.60 8.59
C VAL A 54 -0.48 -1.49 7.07
N HIS A 55 -1.27 -2.28 6.35
CA HIS A 55 -1.42 -2.17 4.90
C HIS A 55 -2.79 -1.59 4.57
N TRP A 56 -2.83 -0.69 3.60
CA TRP A 56 -4.06 -0.14 3.06
C TRP A 56 -3.93 0.13 1.58
N ASN A 57 -5.06 0.22 0.88
CA ASN A 57 -5.11 0.64 -0.51
C ASN A 57 -5.62 2.08 -0.60
N ALA A 58 -4.91 2.92 -1.35
CA ALA A 58 -5.29 4.30 -1.61
C ALA A 58 -6.68 4.39 -2.24
N ILE A 59 -7.06 3.42 -3.07
CA ILE A 59 -8.43 3.19 -3.53
C ILE A 59 -8.94 1.90 -2.86
N PRO A 60 -9.75 1.98 -1.80
CA PRO A 60 -10.09 0.81 -0.97
C PRO A 60 -11.22 -0.07 -1.54
N TRP A 61 -11.44 -0.05 -2.85
CA TRP A 61 -12.40 -0.91 -3.55
C TRP A 61 -11.78 -1.51 -4.81
N TYR A 62 -12.26 -2.68 -5.19
CA TYR A 62 -11.82 -3.36 -6.41
C TYR A 62 -12.31 -2.61 -7.65
N ILE A 63 -11.40 -2.35 -8.60
CA ILE A 63 -11.72 -1.76 -9.90
C ILE A 63 -11.39 -2.79 -10.99
N PRO A 64 -12.42 -3.41 -11.61
CA PRO A 64 -12.21 -4.32 -12.74
C PRO A 64 -11.42 -3.64 -13.86
N GLY A 65 -10.36 -4.30 -14.34
CA GLY A 65 -9.49 -3.75 -15.39
C GLY A 65 -8.50 -2.67 -14.93
N GLY A 66 -8.53 -2.26 -13.65
CA GLY A 66 -7.50 -1.45 -12.99
C GLY A 66 -7.37 0.00 -13.45
N LYS A 67 -8.32 0.53 -14.24
CA LYS A 67 -8.28 1.93 -14.68
C LYS A 67 -8.82 2.87 -13.60
N ILE A 68 -7.92 3.33 -12.73
CA ILE A 68 -8.24 4.30 -11.68
C ILE A 68 -8.43 5.69 -12.27
N THR A 69 -9.53 6.33 -11.90
CA THR A 69 -9.87 7.70 -12.32
C THR A 69 -9.55 8.72 -11.23
N SER A 70 -9.49 10.00 -11.60
CA SER A 70 -9.39 11.07 -10.60
C SER A 70 -10.63 11.19 -9.71
N ALA A 71 -11.78 10.68 -10.14
CA ALA A 71 -12.98 10.62 -9.31
C ALA A 71 -12.81 9.59 -8.19
N ASP A 72 -12.28 8.40 -8.52
CA ASP A 72 -11.98 7.37 -7.53
C ASP A 72 -11.02 7.90 -6.46
N GLU A 73 -9.96 8.57 -6.89
CA GLU A 73 -8.98 9.18 -5.98
C GLU A 73 -9.60 10.18 -5.02
N ARG A 74 -10.51 11.04 -5.50
CA ARG A 74 -11.19 12.02 -4.64
C ARG A 74 -12.14 11.35 -3.66
N GLN A 75 -12.89 10.35 -4.12
CA GLN A 75 -13.83 9.61 -3.28
C GLN A 75 -13.12 8.81 -2.18
N ALA A 76 -11.87 8.40 -2.40
CA ALA A 76 -11.11 7.66 -1.41
C ALA A 76 -10.47 8.54 -0.32
N LEU A 77 -10.30 9.86 -0.55
CA LEU A 77 -9.63 10.76 0.41
C LEU A 77 -10.28 10.77 1.80
N PRO A 78 -11.62 10.87 1.96
CA PRO A 78 -12.25 10.82 3.28
C PRO A 78 -11.98 9.51 4.02
N LEU A 79 -12.01 8.37 3.32
CA LEU A 79 -11.75 7.05 3.89
C LEU A 79 -10.30 6.90 4.37
N LEU A 80 -9.36 7.48 3.62
CA LEU A 80 -7.97 7.57 4.09
C LEU A 80 -7.90 8.40 5.39
N GLY A 81 -8.66 9.49 5.50
CA GLY A 81 -8.73 10.27 6.73
C GLY A 81 -9.29 9.50 7.93
N GLU A 82 -10.38 8.75 7.72
CA GLU A 82 -10.96 7.86 8.74
C GLU A 82 -9.97 6.79 9.21
N LEU A 83 -9.25 6.16 8.28
CA LEU A 83 -8.18 5.22 8.61
C LEU A 83 -7.11 5.85 9.50
N LEU A 84 -6.61 7.03 9.10
CA LEU A 84 -5.54 7.70 9.84
C LEU A 84 -5.99 8.12 11.24
N ALA A 85 -7.26 8.50 11.42
CA ALA A 85 -7.84 8.78 12.73
C ALA A 85 -7.84 7.55 13.65
N MET A 86 -7.93 6.33 13.09
CA MET A 86 -7.81 5.07 13.84
C MET A 86 -6.37 4.68 14.17
N LEU A 87 -5.37 5.38 13.62
CA LEU A 87 -3.95 5.08 13.81
C LEU A 87 -3.24 6.22 14.58
N PRO A 88 -3.57 6.46 15.86
CA PRO A 88 -3.06 7.60 16.62
C PRO A 88 -1.54 7.57 16.87
N ARG A 89 -0.92 6.40 16.72
CA ARG A 89 0.53 6.20 16.83
C ARG A 89 1.23 6.09 15.46
N LEU A 90 0.57 6.54 14.39
CA LEU A 90 1.18 6.51 13.07
C LEU A 90 2.24 7.60 12.94
N GLU A 91 3.46 7.21 12.60
CA GLU A 91 4.56 8.16 12.42
C GLU A 91 4.97 8.33 10.95
N ALA A 92 4.86 7.24 10.18
CA ALA A 92 5.33 7.20 8.80
C ALA A 92 4.34 6.53 7.85
N VAL A 93 4.31 7.03 6.61
CA VAL A 93 3.55 6.50 5.49
C VAL A 93 4.49 6.19 4.32
N VAL A 94 4.36 4.99 3.77
CA VAL A 94 5.13 4.45 2.65
C VAL A 94 4.19 4.31 1.45
N PRO A 95 3.94 5.37 0.66
CA PRO A 95 3.11 5.26 -0.53
C PRO A 95 3.87 4.54 -1.65
N MET A 96 3.30 3.42 -2.10
CA MET A 96 3.92 2.49 -3.05
C MET A 96 3.25 2.62 -4.43
N GLY A 97 4.00 3.11 -5.41
CA GLY A 97 3.51 3.34 -6.77
C GLY A 97 2.83 4.70 -6.97
N ARG A 98 2.61 5.05 -8.25
CA ARG A 98 2.23 6.42 -8.65
C ARG A 98 0.84 6.84 -8.15
N VAL A 99 -0.12 5.92 -8.14
CA VAL A 99 -1.48 6.22 -7.67
C VAL A 99 -1.47 6.48 -6.17
N ALA A 100 -0.88 5.58 -5.38
CA ALA A 100 -0.78 5.74 -3.94
C ALA A 100 -0.05 7.03 -3.54
N GLN A 101 1.07 7.33 -4.22
CA GLN A 101 1.80 8.59 -4.02
C GLN A 101 0.93 9.81 -4.33
N ARG A 102 0.18 9.80 -5.44
CA ARG A 102 -0.69 10.92 -5.83
C ARG A 102 -1.85 11.13 -4.85
N VAL A 103 -2.52 10.05 -4.42
CA VAL A 103 -3.57 10.13 -3.39
C VAL A 103 -3.00 10.65 -2.08
N TRP A 104 -1.86 10.11 -1.64
CA TRP A 104 -1.18 10.55 -0.43
C TRP A 104 -0.80 12.03 -0.48
N THR A 105 -0.17 12.49 -1.56
CA THR A 105 0.21 13.91 -1.74
C THR A 105 -1.01 14.82 -1.67
N ARG A 106 -2.13 14.46 -2.30
CA ARG A 106 -3.35 15.27 -2.22
C ARG A 106 -3.88 15.33 -0.78
N TYR A 107 -3.93 14.20 -0.10
CA TYR A 107 -4.36 14.15 1.30
C TYR A 107 -3.46 14.99 2.19
N SER A 108 -2.14 14.77 2.14
CA SER A 108 -1.16 15.41 3.02
C SER A 108 -1.11 16.92 2.85
N LEU A 109 -1.29 17.42 1.62
CA LEU A 109 -1.36 18.86 1.35
C LEU A 109 -2.67 19.47 1.86
N ALA A 110 -3.80 18.80 1.65
CA ALA A 110 -5.11 19.30 2.07
C ALA A 110 -5.26 19.37 3.60
N THR A 111 -4.60 18.48 4.34
CA THR A 111 -4.71 18.37 5.80
C THR A 111 -3.48 18.90 6.55
N ALA A 112 -2.43 19.32 5.83
CA ALA A 112 -1.15 19.75 6.40
C ALA A 112 -0.54 18.74 7.41
N THR A 113 -0.74 17.43 7.18
CA THR A 113 -0.20 16.39 8.06
C THR A 113 1.32 16.35 8.04
N ARG A 114 1.93 15.95 9.15
CA ARG A 114 3.40 15.93 9.33
C ARG A 114 4.01 14.53 9.42
N TYR A 115 3.34 13.50 8.87
CA TYR A 115 3.89 12.15 8.86
C TYR A 115 5.16 12.08 7.99
N VAL A 116 6.14 11.29 8.44
CA VAL A 116 7.32 10.98 7.61
C VAL A 116 6.85 10.22 6.37
N THR A 117 7.11 10.76 5.19
CA THR A 117 6.66 10.17 3.93
C THR A 117 7.84 9.56 3.19
N LEU A 118 7.75 8.26 2.89
CA LEU A 118 8.80 7.48 2.23
C LEU A 118 8.25 6.84 0.94
N PRO A 119 8.14 7.59 -0.16
CA PRO A 119 7.56 7.09 -1.40
C PRO A 119 8.47 6.04 -2.05
N THR A 120 7.88 4.99 -2.63
CA THR A 120 8.64 3.95 -3.32
C THR A 120 7.85 3.28 -4.44
N TRP A 121 8.44 2.29 -5.10
CA TRP A 121 7.82 1.54 -6.20
C TRP A 121 6.70 0.63 -5.69
N HIS A 122 5.73 0.33 -6.55
CA HIS A 122 4.69 -0.65 -6.23
C HIS A 122 5.31 -2.06 -6.13
N PRO A 123 4.88 -2.91 -5.18
CA PRO A 123 5.44 -4.26 -5.01
C PRO A 123 5.00 -5.28 -6.08
N ALA A 124 4.19 -4.87 -7.06
CA ALA A 124 3.76 -5.75 -8.14
C ALA A 124 4.91 -6.01 -9.14
N ALA A 125 4.96 -7.22 -9.72
CA ALA A 125 6.02 -7.66 -10.62
C ALA A 125 6.35 -6.67 -11.75
N ARG A 126 5.33 -6.09 -12.41
CA ARG A 126 5.51 -5.09 -13.48
C ARG A 126 6.34 -3.89 -13.03
N SER A 127 6.13 -3.44 -11.79
CA SER A 127 6.83 -2.30 -11.19
C SER A 127 8.22 -2.71 -10.70
N LEU A 128 8.34 -3.86 -10.04
CA LEU A 128 9.62 -4.36 -9.53
C LEU A 128 10.62 -4.79 -10.62
N ASN A 129 10.14 -5.10 -11.83
CA ASN A 129 11.01 -5.44 -12.96
C ASN A 129 11.67 -4.22 -13.61
N GLN A 130 11.34 -3.00 -13.16
CA GLN A 130 12.03 -1.79 -13.61
C GLN A 130 13.44 -1.71 -13.00
N PRO A 131 14.45 -1.18 -13.72
CA PRO A 131 15.81 -1.06 -13.22
C PRO A 131 15.87 -0.33 -11.87
N GLY A 132 16.52 -0.94 -10.87
CA GLY A 132 16.71 -0.37 -9.53
C GLY A 132 15.46 -0.34 -8.64
N ALA A 133 14.28 -0.76 -9.11
CA ALA A 133 13.05 -0.70 -8.33
C ALA A 133 13.12 -1.56 -7.06
N ARG A 134 13.65 -2.78 -7.17
CA ARG A 134 13.82 -3.70 -6.03
C ARG A 134 14.73 -3.11 -4.95
N ASP A 135 15.88 -2.57 -5.34
CA ASP A 135 16.83 -1.97 -4.41
C ASP A 135 16.22 -0.75 -3.72
N HIS A 136 15.47 0.07 -4.45
CA HIS A 136 14.79 1.23 -3.89
C HIS A 136 13.72 0.82 -2.86
N VAL A 137 12.92 -0.22 -3.14
CA VAL A 137 11.93 -0.76 -2.17
C VAL A 137 12.62 -1.31 -0.94
N ALA A 138 13.68 -2.11 -1.11
CA ALA A 138 14.44 -2.67 0.00
C ALA A 138 15.07 -1.58 0.88
N MET A 139 15.68 -0.56 0.27
CA MET A 139 16.25 0.59 0.97
C MET A 139 15.17 1.38 1.73
N THR A 140 14.01 1.58 1.11
CA THR A 140 12.87 2.25 1.74
C THR A 140 12.42 1.49 2.99
N CYS A 141 12.25 0.17 2.88
CA CYS A 141 11.87 -0.67 4.03
C CYS A 141 12.91 -0.61 5.16
N LYS A 142 14.22 -0.59 4.84
CA LYS A 142 15.28 -0.42 5.85
C LYS A 142 15.20 0.92 6.57
N ARG A 143 14.98 2.03 5.84
CA ARG A 143 14.80 3.37 6.42
C ARG A 143 13.55 3.43 7.31
N SER A 144 12.47 2.84 6.82
CA SER A 144 11.22 2.65 7.53
C SER A 144 11.40 1.91 8.87
N ALA A 145 12.20 0.85 8.90
CA ALA A 145 12.54 0.12 10.14
C ALA A 145 13.35 0.96 11.12
N ALA A 146 14.29 1.75 10.63
CA ALA A 146 15.11 2.61 11.48
C ALA A 146 14.29 3.69 12.21
N LEU A 147 13.16 4.14 11.65
CA LEU A 147 12.26 5.08 12.31
C LEU A 147 11.54 4.46 13.52
N LEU A 148 11.21 3.16 13.45
CA LEU A 148 10.50 2.46 14.53
C LEU A 148 11.44 1.96 15.65
N ALA A 149 12.76 2.08 15.48
CA ALA A 149 13.74 1.65 16.46
C ALA A 149 14.15 2.75 17.47
N ILE A 150 13.45 3.89 17.44
CA ILE A 150 13.65 5.07 18.29
C ILE A 150 12.57 5.05 19.39
#